data_AF-A0A8X6T8P9-F1
#
_entry.id   AF-A0A8X6T8P9-F1
#
_cell.length_a   1.000
_cell.length_b   1.000
_cell.length_c   1.000
_cell.angle_alpha   90.00
_cell.angle_beta   90.00
_cell.angle_gamma   90.00
#
_symmetry.space_group_name_H-M   'P 1'
#
loop_
_entity.id
_entity.type
_entity.pdbx_description
1 polymer ?
#
loop_
_entity_poly.entity_id
_entity_poly.type
_entity_poly.pdbx_seq_one_letter_code
_entity_poly.pdbx_strand_id
1 'polypeptide(L)'
;MKPGSKAERLVLSFPATAANYPKAIDQLKERFGREDLLVQIYVRDLLTLVMKNAATGRAKADLPLLYDELESKLRSLESLGKTQDKYGDFLTPLVESCLPEEVLVAWERSRNHQTESEGSRSLEQLMNFLRQEVKGEEMVLLARTGLTPHQNPRKRIIMQHRQIR
;
A
#
# COMPACT_ATOMS: atom_id res chain seq x y z
N MET A 1 -12.22 7.85 -12.76
CA MET A 1 -11.31 7.83 -13.92
C MET A 1 -10.49 9.12 -13.93
N LYS A 2 -9.17 9.07 -14.18
CA LYS A 2 -8.31 10.27 -14.16
C LYS A 2 -8.51 11.12 -15.43
N PRO A 3 -8.74 12.45 -15.32
CA PRO A 3 -8.80 13.33 -16.48
C PRO A 3 -7.54 13.28 -17.35
N GLY A 4 -7.72 13.30 -18.67
CA GLY A 4 -6.68 13.21 -19.69
C GLY A 4 -6.10 11.80 -19.91
N SER A 5 -6.56 10.79 -19.18
CA SER A 5 -6.02 9.43 -19.24
C SER A 5 -6.35 8.70 -20.54
N LYS A 6 -5.57 7.65 -20.87
CA LYS A 6 -5.85 6.78 -22.02
C LYS A 6 -7.22 6.11 -21.91
N ALA A 7 -7.67 5.77 -20.70
CA ALA A 7 -8.99 5.19 -20.46
C ALA A 7 -10.12 6.20 -20.74
N GLU A 8 -9.96 7.46 -20.31
CA GLU A 8 -10.94 8.51 -20.59
C GLU A 8 -11.08 8.76 -22.09
N ARG A 9 -9.96 8.92 -22.81
CA ARG A 9 -9.98 9.09 -24.26
C ARG A 9 -10.66 7.93 -24.99
N LEU A 10 -10.48 6.70 -24.49
CA LEU A 10 -11.15 5.53 -25.04
C LEU A 10 -12.66 5.62 -24.83
N VAL A 11 -13.13 5.91 -23.62
CA VAL A 11 -14.57 6.02 -23.33
C VAL A 11 -15.20 7.14 -24.15
N LEU A 12 -14.55 8.30 -24.23
CA LEU A 12 -15.02 9.46 -25.01
C LEU A 12 -15.04 9.23 -26.52
N SER A 13 -14.36 8.19 -27.03
CA SER A 13 -14.40 7.86 -28.47
C SER A 13 -15.70 7.16 -28.88
N PHE A 14 -16.50 6.69 -27.93
CA PHE A 14 -17.80 6.09 -28.17
C PHE A 14 -18.92 7.14 -28.07
N PRO A 15 -19.83 7.24 -29.06
CA PRO A 15 -21.04 8.05 -28.91
C PRO A 15 -21.87 7.57 -27.71
N ALA A 16 -22.45 8.51 -26.95
CA ALA A 16 -23.22 8.27 -25.73
C ALA A 16 -24.60 7.65 -26.01
N THR A 17 -24.61 6.41 -26.45
CA THR A 17 -25.83 5.63 -26.75
C THR A 17 -25.84 4.33 -25.96
N ALA A 18 -27.03 3.86 -25.60
CA ALA A 18 -27.20 2.61 -24.85
C ALA A 18 -26.51 1.41 -25.51
N ALA A 19 -26.52 1.35 -26.85
CA ALA A 19 -25.89 0.28 -27.62
C ALA A 19 -24.35 0.29 -27.56
N ASN A 20 -23.73 1.42 -27.22
CA ASN A 20 -22.27 1.57 -27.19
C ASN A 20 -21.67 1.37 -25.80
N TYR A 21 -22.46 1.43 -24.71
CA TYR A 21 -21.92 1.23 -23.36
C TYR A 21 -21.26 -0.15 -23.16
N PRO A 22 -21.87 -1.28 -23.59
CA PRO A 22 -21.22 -2.58 -23.47
C PRO A 22 -19.89 -2.63 -24.25
N LYS A 23 -19.87 -2.09 -25.48
CA LYS A 23 -18.67 -2.03 -26.32
C LYS A 23 -17.54 -1.24 -25.67
N ALA A 24 -17.86 -0.11 -25.04
CA ALA A 24 -16.88 0.70 -24.32
C ALA A 24 -16.33 -0.05 -23.10
N ILE A 25 -17.18 -0.76 -22.35
CA ILE A 25 -16.77 -1.58 -21.21
C ILE A 25 -15.87 -2.74 -21.67
N ASP A 26 -16.23 -3.44 -22.73
CA ASP A 26 -15.45 -4.56 -23.27
C ASP A 26 -14.08 -4.09 -23.74
N GLN A 27 -14.00 -2.96 -24.46
CA GLN A 27 -12.75 -2.34 -24.87
C GLN A 27 -11.89 -1.87 -23.69
N LEU A 28 -12.50 -1.37 -22.61
CA LEU A 28 -11.78 -1.06 -21.37
C LEU A 28 -11.17 -2.31 -20.74
N LYS A 29 -11.93 -3.40 -20.65
CA LYS A 29 -11.47 -4.67 -20.10
C LYS A 29 -10.35 -5.28 -20.95
N GLU A 30 -10.53 -5.33 -22.27
CA GLU A 30 -9.53 -5.86 -23.19
C GLU A 30 -8.21 -5.08 -23.11
N ARG A 31 -8.29 -3.74 -23.05
CA ARG A 31 -7.11 -2.88 -23.08
C ARG A 31 -6.41 -2.73 -21.73
N PHE A 32 -7.17 -2.60 -20.65
CA PHE A 32 -6.66 -2.25 -19.32
C PHE A 32 -6.87 -3.32 -18.26
N GLY A 33 -7.78 -4.27 -18.48
CA GLY A 33 -8.07 -5.38 -17.57
C GLY A 33 -7.25 -6.64 -17.83
N ARG A 34 -6.07 -6.53 -18.45
CA ARG A 34 -5.17 -7.66 -18.68
C ARG A 34 -4.55 -8.12 -17.37
N GLU A 35 -5.19 -9.09 -16.73
CA GLU A 35 -4.87 -9.53 -15.37
C GLU A 35 -3.43 -9.99 -15.22
N ASP A 36 -2.91 -10.74 -16.20
CA ASP A 36 -1.53 -11.22 -16.24
C ASP A 36 -0.51 -10.07 -16.20
N LEU A 37 -0.78 -9.00 -16.98
CA LEU A 37 0.05 -7.79 -16.98
C LEU A 37 -0.07 -7.02 -15.67
N LEU A 38 -1.29 -6.89 -15.12
CA LEU A 38 -1.53 -6.18 -13.87
C LEU A 38 -0.84 -6.87 -12.69
N VAL A 39 -0.91 -8.20 -12.61
CA VAL A 39 -0.17 -8.99 -11.61
C VAL A 39 1.33 -8.69 -11.70
N GLN A 40 1.91 -8.71 -12.91
CA GLN A 40 3.32 -8.39 -13.08
C GLN A 40 3.67 -6.97 -12.64
N ILE A 41 2.82 -5.99 -12.91
CA ILE A 41 3.03 -4.60 -12.49
C ILE A 41 3.07 -4.53 -10.96
N TYR A 42 2.07 -5.10 -10.28
CA TYR A 42 2.00 -5.02 -8.81
C TYR A 42 3.12 -5.79 -8.11
N VAL A 43 3.53 -6.96 -8.65
CA VAL A 43 4.69 -7.69 -8.12
C VAL A 43 5.99 -6.90 -8.33
N ARG A 44 6.19 -6.27 -9.48
CA ARG A 44 7.38 -5.42 -9.72
C ARG A 44 7.38 -4.16 -8.85
N ASP A 45 6.21 -3.59 -8.58
CA ASP A 45 6.07 -2.47 -7.64
C ASP A 45 6.50 -2.91 -6.23
N LEU A 46 6.04 -4.08 -5.75
CA LEU A 46 6.49 -4.65 -4.47
C LEU A 46 8.01 -4.89 -4.44
N LEU A 47 8.57 -5.49 -5.50
CA LEU A 47 10.02 -5.68 -5.63
C LEU A 47 10.77 -4.33 -5.63
N THR A 48 10.18 -3.28 -6.17
CA THR A 48 10.75 -1.93 -6.12
C THR A 48 10.81 -1.40 -4.69
N LEU A 49 9.80 -1.69 -3.86
CA LEU A 49 9.84 -1.35 -2.43
C LEU A 49 10.95 -2.11 -1.70
N VAL A 50 11.12 -3.41 -1.98
CA VAL A 50 12.25 -4.21 -1.45
C VAL A 50 13.59 -3.59 -1.82
N MET A 51 13.77 -3.22 -3.09
CA MET A 51 15.02 -2.60 -3.56
C MET A 51 15.27 -1.24 -2.90
N LYS A 52 14.24 -0.42 -2.73
CA LYS A 52 14.35 0.87 -2.01
C LYS A 52 14.79 0.64 -0.56
N ASN A 53 14.14 -0.29 0.14
CA ASN A 53 14.51 -0.65 1.51
C ASN A 53 15.98 -1.08 1.60
N ALA A 54 16.42 -1.99 0.72
CA ALA A 54 17.80 -2.45 0.65
C ALA A 54 18.80 -1.31 0.34
N ALA A 55 18.48 -0.43 -0.61
CA ALA A 55 19.34 0.69 -1.01
C ALA A 55 19.51 1.73 0.11
N THR A 56 18.51 1.89 0.97
CA THR A 56 18.60 2.77 2.16
C THR A 56 19.31 2.12 3.35
N GLY A 57 19.85 0.91 3.20
CA GLY A 57 20.44 0.17 4.30
C GLY A 57 19.42 -0.25 5.36
N ARG A 58 18.16 -0.43 4.98
CA ARG A 58 17.03 -0.70 5.88
C ARG A 58 16.82 0.38 6.97
N ALA A 59 17.22 1.61 6.65
CA ALA A 59 17.03 2.76 7.52
C ALA A 59 15.55 3.06 7.74
N LYS A 60 15.26 3.88 8.76
CA LYS A 60 13.89 4.24 9.15
C LYS A 60 13.15 4.91 7.99
N ALA A 61 12.29 4.15 7.34
CA ALA A 61 11.35 4.64 6.34
C ALA A 61 10.15 5.31 7.04
N ASP A 62 9.41 6.14 6.30
CA ASP A 62 8.09 6.60 6.71
C ASP A 62 7.14 5.38 6.70
N LEU A 63 6.98 4.76 7.87
CA LEU A 63 6.23 3.52 8.04
C LEU A 63 4.75 3.67 7.62
N PRO A 64 4.04 4.78 7.94
CA PRO A 64 2.72 5.05 7.38
C PRO A 64 2.67 4.99 5.84
N LEU A 65 3.61 5.67 5.16
CA LEU A 65 3.64 5.65 3.69
C LEU A 65 3.93 4.25 3.13
N LEU A 66 4.88 3.54 3.73
CA LEU A 66 5.21 2.17 3.34
C LEU A 66 4.01 1.23 3.53
N TYR A 67 3.30 1.36 4.65
CA TYR A 67 2.10 0.59 4.92
C TYR A 67 1.01 0.83 3.87
N ASP A 68 0.72 2.09 3.55
CA ASP A 68 -0.29 2.46 2.54
C ASP A 68 0.07 1.91 1.16
N GLU A 69 1.36 1.98 0.77
CA GLU A 69 1.85 1.40 -0.48
C GLU A 69 1.66 -0.13 -0.49
N LEU A 70 2.08 -0.83 0.57
CA LEU A 70 1.93 -2.28 0.70
C LEU A 70 0.44 -2.70 0.66
N GLU A 71 -0.41 -2.08 1.47
CA GLU A 71 -1.85 -2.38 1.53
C GLU A 71 -2.52 -2.14 0.17
N SER A 72 -2.14 -1.06 -0.54
CA SER A 72 -2.66 -0.79 -1.88
C SER A 72 -2.28 -1.87 -2.91
N LYS A 73 -1.02 -2.32 -2.93
CA LYS A 73 -0.56 -3.35 -3.88
C LYS A 73 -1.16 -4.71 -3.56
N LEU A 74 -1.22 -5.09 -2.27
CA LEU A 74 -1.82 -6.35 -1.83
C LEU A 74 -3.32 -6.40 -2.16
N ARG A 75 -4.08 -5.33 -1.88
CA ARG A 75 -5.50 -5.24 -2.25
C ARG A 75 -5.73 -5.34 -3.76
N SER A 76 -4.82 -4.76 -4.54
CA SER A 76 -4.89 -4.83 -6.00
C SER A 76 -4.64 -6.27 -6.51
N LEU A 77 -3.68 -6.97 -5.92
CA LEU A 77 -3.42 -8.38 -6.20
C LEU A 77 -4.59 -9.29 -5.78
N GLU A 78 -5.17 -9.04 -4.61
CA GLU A 78 -6.35 -9.77 -4.11
C GLU A 78 -7.53 -9.63 -5.07
N SER A 79 -7.78 -8.43 -5.61
CA SER A 79 -8.84 -8.17 -6.60
C SER A 79 -8.66 -8.96 -7.91
N LEU A 80 -7.45 -9.46 -8.19
CA LEU A 80 -7.09 -10.31 -9.32
C LEU A 80 -7.02 -11.80 -8.93
N GLY A 81 -7.60 -12.17 -7.79
CA GLY A 81 -7.61 -13.54 -7.28
C GLY A 81 -6.28 -14.04 -6.73
N LYS A 82 -5.32 -13.13 -6.45
CA LYS A 82 -4.05 -13.45 -5.78
C LYS A 82 -4.18 -13.29 -4.27
N THR A 83 -5.06 -14.10 -3.71
CA THR A 83 -5.45 -14.06 -2.31
C THR A 83 -4.38 -14.66 -1.40
N GLN A 84 -4.42 -14.30 -0.12
CA GLN A 84 -3.44 -14.72 0.87
C GLN A 84 -3.42 -16.25 1.09
N ASP A 85 -4.56 -16.92 0.99
CA ASP A 85 -4.68 -18.38 1.10
C ASP A 85 -3.90 -19.13 0.00
N LYS A 86 -3.75 -18.52 -1.19
CA LYS A 86 -3.06 -19.15 -2.32
C LYS A 86 -1.62 -18.67 -2.51
N TYR A 87 -1.34 -17.44 -2.10
CA TYR A 87 -0.06 -16.77 -2.39
C TYR A 87 0.65 -16.26 -1.14
N GLY A 88 0.11 -16.50 0.05
CA GLY A 88 0.67 -16.05 1.34
C GLY A 88 2.12 -16.48 1.52
N ASP A 89 2.46 -17.72 1.19
CA ASP A 89 3.83 -18.24 1.30
C ASP A 89 4.86 -17.45 0.47
N PHE A 90 4.43 -16.80 -0.61
CA PHE A 90 5.28 -15.93 -1.43
C PHE A 90 5.18 -14.46 -1.04
N LEU A 91 3.99 -14.00 -0.66
CA LEU A 91 3.72 -12.59 -0.35
C LEU A 91 4.26 -12.20 1.02
N THR A 92 4.17 -13.06 2.04
CA THR A 92 4.70 -12.80 3.38
C THR A 92 6.19 -12.45 3.36
N PRO A 93 7.11 -13.29 2.82
CA PRO A 93 8.53 -12.96 2.79
C PRO A 93 8.85 -11.74 1.92
N LEU A 94 8.03 -11.46 0.89
CA LEU A 94 8.19 -10.28 0.06
C LEU A 94 7.84 -9.00 0.83
N VAL A 95 6.76 -9.02 1.61
CA VAL A 95 6.38 -7.90 2.48
C VAL A 95 7.39 -7.71 3.59
N GLU A 96 7.85 -8.78 4.25
CA GLU A 96 8.92 -8.71 5.24
C GLU A 96 10.19 -8.04 4.66
N SER A 97 10.55 -8.37 3.42
CA SER A 97 11.71 -7.78 2.74
C SER A 97 11.58 -6.27 2.47
N CYS A 98 10.35 -5.73 2.47
CA CYS A 98 10.10 -4.29 2.32
C CYS A 98 10.32 -3.50 3.62
N LEU A 99 10.35 -4.17 4.77
CA LEU A 99 10.31 -3.50 6.08
C LEU A 99 11.70 -3.10 6.59
N PRO A 100 11.82 -1.98 7.33
CA PRO A 100 13.02 -1.63 8.07
C PRO A 100 13.37 -2.68 9.13
N GLU A 101 14.65 -2.80 9.47
CA GLU A 101 15.13 -3.81 10.44
C GLU A 101 14.47 -3.66 11.82
N GLU A 102 14.29 -2.42 12.28
CA GLU A 102 13.63 -2.13 13.57
C GLU A 102 12.21 -2.70 13.64
N VAL A 103 11.45 -2.57 12.54
CA VAL A 103 10.07 -3.04 12.44
C VAL A 103 10.03 -4.56 12.35
N LEU A 104 10.96 -5.18 11.61
CA LEU A 104 11.08 -6.64 11.55
C LEU A 104 11.40 -7.25 12.92
N VAL A 105 12.31 -6.63 13.66
CA VAL A 105 12.64 -7.09 15.01
C VAL A 105 11.43 -6.94 15.95
N ALA A 106 10.68 -5.84 15.84
CA ALA A 106 9.46 -5.65 16.62
C ALA A 106 8.38 -6.71 16.28
N TRP A 107 8.21 -7.03 14.98
CA TRP A 107 7.35 -8.11 14.51
C TRP A 107 7.74 -9.45 15.13
N GLU A 108 9.02 -9.82 15.04
CA GLU A 108 9.55 -11.07 15.60
C GLU A 108 9.39 -11.17 17.13
N ARG A 109 9.50 -10.03 17.85
CA ARG A 109 9.24 -9.97 19.30
C ARG A 109 7.75 -10.15 19.63
N SER A 110 6.87 -9.50 18.86
CA SER A 110 5.42 -9.60 19.05
C SER A 110 4.92 -11.04 18.88
N ARG A 111 5.59 -11.82 18.02
CA ARG A 111 5.31 -13.23 17.76
C ARG A 111 5.52 -14.13 18.98
N ASN A 112 6.56 -13.87 19.78
CA ASN A 112 6.91 -14.73 20.93
C ASN A 112 5.93 -14.60 22.11
N HIS A 113 4.99 -13.65 22.05
CA HIS A 113 3.93 -13.48 23.03
C HIS A 113 2.60 -14.11 22.62
N GLN A 114 2.50 -14.68 21.41
CA GLN A 114 1.31 -15.40 20.95
C GLN A 114 1.45 -16.89 21.32
N THR A 115 0.47 -17.44 22.01
CA THR A 115 0.42 -18.86 22.42
C THR A 115 0.48 -19.79 21.21
N GLU A 116 1.17 -20.92 21.35
CA GLU A 116 1.48 -21.94 20.32
C GLU A 116 0.29 -22.46 19.49
N SER A 117 -0.95 -22.15 19.88
CA SER A 117 -2.17 -22.55 19.17
C SER A 117 -2.46 -21.76 17.88
N GLU A 118 -1.83 -20.60 17.65
CA GLU A 118 -2.03 -19.75 16.46
C GLU A 118 -0.79 -19.67 15.55
N GLY A 119 -0.04 -20.77 15.44
CA GLY A 119 1.28 -20.83 14.81
C GLY A 119 1.40 -20.60 13.30
N SER A 120 0.41 -20.00 12.61
CA SER A 120 0.55 -19.69 11.18
C SER A 120 1.09 -18.28 10.99
N ARG A 121 2.27 -18.15 10.36
CA ARG A 121 2.84 -16.88 9.89
C ARG A 121 1.97 -16.29 8.78
N SER A 122 0.83 -15.72 9.14
CA SER A 122 -0.11 -15.22 8.14
C SER A 122 0.25 -13.78 7.73
N LEU A 123 0.16 -13.50 6.43
CA LEU A 123 0.33 -12.14 5.91
C LEU A 123 -0.67 -11.17 6.57
N GLU A 124 -1.86 -11.64 6.93
CA GLU A 124 -2.89 -10.86 7.59
C GLU A 124 -2.43 -10.40 8.98
N GLN A 125 -1.84 -11.29 9.77
CA GLN A 125 -1.27 -10.93 11.07
C GLN A 125 -0.16 -9.89 10.92
N LEU A 126 0.71 -10.05 9.91
CA LEU A 126 1.76 -9.08 9.62
C LEU A 126 1.17 -7.70 9.25
N MET A 127 0.19 -7.65 8.36
CA MET A 127 -0.47 -6.40 7.97
C MET A 127 -1.23 -5.77 9.14
N ASN A 128 -1.82 -6.57 10.03
CA ASN A 128 -2.47 -6.10 11.25
C ASN A 128 -1.47 -5.55 12.28
N PHE A 129 -0.28 -6.16 12.39
CA PHE A 129 0.81 -5.65 13.20
C PHE A 129 1.30 -4.30 12.65
N LEU A 130 1.58 -4.19 11.35
CA LEU A 130 2.02 -2.93 10.74
C LEU A 130 0.99 -1.81 10.93
N ARG A 131 -0.30 -2.12 10.81
CA ARG A 131 -1.39 -1.16 11.08
C ARG A 131 -1.34 -0.65 12.53
N GLN A 132 -1.00 -1.51 13.50
CA GLN A 132 -0.86 -1.11 14.90
C GLN A 132 0.38 -0.26 15.13
N GLU A 133 1.50 -0.62 14.51
CA GLU A 133 2.76 0.13 14.62
C GLU A 133 2.62 1.55 14.05
N VAL A 134 1.95 1.70 12.90
CA VAL A 134 1.62 3.01 12.30
C VAL A 134 0.81 3.88 13.28
N LYS A 135 -0.26 3.32 13.87
CA LYS A 135 -1.06 4.02 14.90
C LYS A 135 -0.22 4.36 16.14
N GLY A 136 0.70 3.47 16.52
CA GLY A 136 1.64 3.67 17.61
C GLY A 136 2.55 4.88 17.37
N GLU A 137 3.11 5.01 16.15
CA GLU A 137 3.94 6.16 15.78
C GLU A 137 3.16 7.49 15.86
N GLU A 138 1.90 7.52 15.43
CA GLU A 138 1.02 8.69 15.56
C GLU A 138 0.79 9.08 17.03
N MET A 139 0.52 8.08 17.88
CA MET A 139 0.32 8.30 19.32
C MET A 139 1.59 8.80 20.02
N VAL A 140 2.75 8.26 19.66
CA VAL A 140 4.06 8.73 20.16
C VAL A 140 4.32 10.16 19.71
N LEU A 141 4.03 10.48 18.44
CA LEU A 141 4.16 11.84 17.92
C LEU A 141 3.24 12.81 18.68
N LEU A 142 2.00 12.42 18.94
CA LEU A 142 1.05 13.21 19.72
C LEU A 142 1.56 13.45 21.15
N ALA A 143 2.05 12.42 21.84
CA ALA A 143 2.60 12.56 23.19
C ALA A 143 3.81 13.52 23.24
N ARG A 144 4.69 13.46 22.22
CA ARG A 144 5.89 14.31 22.14
C ARG A 144 5.60 15.76 21.78
N THR A 145 4.55 16.00 20.98
CA THR A 145 4.23 17.34 20.46
C THR A 145 3.10 18.04 21.23
N GLY A 146 2.20 17.27 21.85
CA GLY A 146 0.99 17.75 22.52
C GLY A 146 1.25 18.65 23.74
N LEU A 147 2.45 18.60 24.31
CA LEU A 147 2.85 19.45 25.43
C LEU A 147 3.80 20.59 25.04
N THR A 148 4.10 20.78 23.75
CA THR A 148 4.98 21.88 23.31
C THR A 148 4.17 23.18 23.16
N PRO A 149 4.42 24.23 23.98
CA PRO A 149 3.65 25.47 23.93
C PRO A 149 4.17 26.40 22.81
N HIS A 150 4.29 25.91 21.58
CA HIS A 150 4.44 26.77 20.41
C HIS A 150 4.22 26.00 19.11
N GLN A 151 2.99 26.01 18.59
CA GLN A 151 2.68 26.57 17.27
C GLN A 151 1.18 26.45 16.98
N ASN A 152 0.61 27.60 16.65
CA ASN A 152 -0.79 27.85 16.36
C ASN A 152 -1.40 26.79 15.39
N PRO A 153 -2.46 26.05 15.76
CA PRO A 153 -3.00 24.94 14.97
C PRO A 153 -3.60 25.36 13.61
N ARG A 154 -3.74 26.66 13.34
CA ARG A 154 -4.33 27.19 12.10
C ARG A 154 -3.36 27.40 10.93
N LYS A 155 -2.05 27.15 11.07
CA LYS A 155 -1.10 27.32 9.95
C LYS A 155 -0.72 26.02 9.22
N ARG A 156 -1.02 24.83 9.75
CA ARG A 156 -0.60 23.57 9.10
C ARG A 156 -1.38 23.20 7.83
N ILE A 157 -2.64 23.62 7.69
CA ILE A 157 -3.45 23.31 6.50
C ILE A 157 -3.05 24.17 5.27
N ILE A 158 -2.37 25.30 5.48
CA ILE A 158 -2.07 26.26 4.40
C ILE A 158 -0.61 26.16 3.90
N MET A 159 0.26 25.40 4.58
CA MET A 159 1.69 25.33 4.21
C MET A 159 2.09 24.13 3.34
N GLN A 160 1.20 23.16 3.09
CA GLN A 160 1.46 22.08 2.10
C GLN A 160 1.02 22.43 0.67
N HIS A 161 0.27 23.52 0.44
CA HIS A 161 -0.22 23.91 -0.89
C HIS A 161 0.53 25.07 -1.56
N ARG A 162 1.66 25.56 -0.99
CA ARG A 162 2.37 26.73 -1.54
C ARG A 162 3.82 26.52 -1.98
N GLN A 163 4.25 25.27 -2.15
CA GLN A 163 5.58 24.95 -2.70
C GLN A 163 5.52 24.13 -4.01
N ILE A 164 4.51 24.39 -4.85
CA ILE A 164 4.59 24.07 -6.28
C ILE A 164 4.19 25.34 -7.05
N ARG A 165 5.18 26.19 -7.27
CA ARG A 165 5.27 27.09 -8.42
C ARG A 165 6.64 26.87 -9.03
#